data_AF-T1H6L0-F1
#
_entry.id   AF-T1H6L0-F1
#
_cell.length_a   1.000
_cell.length_b   1.000
_cell.length_c   1.000
_cell.angle_alpha   90.00
_cell.angle_beta   90.00
_cell.angle_gamma   90.00
#
_symmetry.space_group_name_H-M   'P 1'
#
loop_
_entity.id
_entity.type
_entity.pdbx_description
1 polymer ?
#
loop_
_entity_poly.entity_id
_entity_poly.type
_entity_poly.pdbx_seq_one_letter_code
_entity_poly.pdbx_strand_id
1 'polypeptide(L)'
;NETLLRLHGFKDPWLKQKQFENTAALERFKDRIDDIDLIEDAKLKWTELIRGVLAGNIFDWGAQAVAEILQNDNKFGLNDALNKIQKRPWLFDDLDMWLKSLMSESHKCALIFVDNSGVDVVLGMLPFARELLKRNTKVILAANSEPSLNDVTYKELLGIVEECKLKCDILKHAFKLLVANGQKGPCLDMRNIPKG
;
A
#
# COMPACT_ATOMS: atom_id res chain seq x y z
N ASN A 1 0.73 -4.88 23.74
CA ASN A 1 1.27 -3.56 24.16
C ASN A 1 0.33 -2.40 23.81
N GLU A 2 -0.38 -2.45 22.68
CA GLU A 2 -1.38 -1.43 22.27
C GLU A 2 -2.53 -1.19 23.27
N THR A 3 -3.04 -2.26 23.90
CA THR A 3 -4.14 -2.16 24.86
C THR A 3 -3.77 -1.27 26.05
N LEU A 4 -2.50 -1.28 26.48
CA LEU A 4 -2.00 -0.41 27.56
C LEU A 4 -1.95 1.05 27.13
N LEU A 5 -1.51 1.36 25.90
CA LEU A 5 -1.48 2.73 25.39
C LEU A 5 -2.88 3.35 25.35
N ARG A 6 -3.87 2.58 24.89
CA ARG A 6 -5.28 3.02 24.87
C ARG A 6 -5.85 3.17 26.27
N LEU A 7 -5.51 2.27 27.20
CA LEU A 7 -5.89 2.37 28.62
C LEU A 7 -5.34 3.64 29.29
N HIS A 8 -4.19 4.14 28.84
CA HIS A 8 -3.57 5.38 29.33
C HIS A 8 -3.98 6.64 28.53
N GLY A 9 -5.02 6.56 27.69
CA GLY A 9 -5.58 7.71 26.99
C GLY A 9 -4.92 8.06 25.65
N PHE A 10 -3.90 7.32 25.22
CA PHE A 10 -3.31 7.49 23.89
C PHE A 10 -4.12 6.71 22.86
N LYS A 11 -5.00 7.40 22.14
CA LYS A 11 -5.88 6.79 21.12
C LYS A 11 -5.12 6.30 19.88
N ASP A 12 -4.17 7.09 19.41
CA ASP A 12 -3.26 6.74 18.31
C ASP A 12 -1.95 7.54 18.45
N PRO A 13 -0.90 6.96 19.06
CA PRO A 13 0.42 7.58 19.16
C PRO A 13 1.09 7.88 17.81
N TRP A 14 0.73 7.14 16.75
CA TRP A 14 1.40 7.20 15.45
C TRP A 14 0.69 8.12 14.45
N LEU A 15 -0.50 8.62 14.78
CA LEU A 15 -1.32 9.43 13.89
C LEU A 15 -0.55 10.57 13.19
N LYS A 16 0.23 11.35 13.94
CA LYS A 16 1.00 12.47 13.36
C LYS A 16 2.04 11.99 12.35
N GLN A 17 2.74 10.90 12.67
CA GLN A 17 3.73 10.31 11.77
C GLN A 17 3.06 9.77 10.51
N LYS A 18 1.98 8.99 10.66
CA LYS A 18 1.18 8.48 9.53
C LYS A 18 0.70 9.62 8.64
N GLN A 19 0.18 10.71 9.20
CA GLN A 19 -0.29 11.87 8.44
C GLN A 19 0.84 12.53 7.64
N PHE A 20 2.02 12.70 8.25
CA PHE A 20 3.20 13.24 7.59
C PHE A 20 3.64 12.35 6.41
N GLU A 21 3.78 11.05 6.64
CA GLU A 21 4.17 10.08 5.62
C GLU A 21 3.14 9.98 4.49
N ASN A 22 1.84 9.96 4.82
CA ASN A 22 0.76 9.97 3.84
C ASN A 22 0.82 11.22 2.97
N THR A 23 1.03 12.39 3.56
CA THR A 23 1.10 13.67 2.82
C THR A 23 2.29 13.67 1.87
N ALA A 24 3.48 13.31 2.36
CA ALA A 24 4.68 13.23 1.54
C ALA A 24 4.55 12.22 0.40
N ALA A 25 3.93 11.06 0.65
CA ALA A 25 3.69 10.06 -0.38
C ALA A 25 2.65 10.52 -1.41
N LEU A 26 1.58 11.20 -0.97
CA LEU A 26 0.53 11.72 -1.85
C LEU A 26 1.06 12.74 -2.85
N GLU A 27 2.04 13.58 -2.47
CA GLU A 27 2.69 14.53 -3.39
C GLU A 27 3.35 13.83 -4.59
N ARG A 28 3.80 12.58 -4.42
CA ARG A 28 4.50 11.80 -5.46
C ARG A 28 3.61 10.81 -6.19
N PHE A 29 2.35 10.68 -5.77
CA PHE A 29 1.44 9.69 -6.32
C PHE A 29 1.26 9.84 -7.84
N LYS A 30 1.12 11.08 -8.33
CA LYS A 30 0.92 11.36 -9.76
C LYS A 30 2.13 10.95 -10.59
N ASP A 31 3.33 11.37 -10.17
CA ASP A 31 4.57 11.00 -10.85
C ASP A 31 4.72 9.47 -10.91
N ARG A 32 4.44 8.77 -9.80
CA ARG A 32 4.52 7.30 -9.76
C ARG A 32 3.60 6.61 -10.76
N ILE A 33 2.33 7.03 -10.87
CA ILE A 33 1.40 6.40 -11.82
C ILE A 33 1.75 6.73 -13.28
N ASP A 34 2.33 7.91 -13.54
CA ASP A 34 2.82 8.29 -14.86
C ASP A 34 4.03 7.42 -15.26
N ASP A 35 4.99 7.24 -14.36
CA ASP A 35 6.14 6.37 -14.56
C ASP A 35 5.71 4.93 -14.88
N ILE A 36 4.69 4.40 -14.16
CA ILE A 36 4.13 3.08 -14.41
C ILE A 36 3.44 3.00 -15.78
N ASP A 37 2.74 4.06 -16.19
CA ASP A 37 2.04 4.09 -17.48
C ASP A 37 3.03 4.12 -18.66
N LEU A 38 4.20 4.73 -18.50
CA LEU A 38 5.27 4.77 -19.50
C LEU A 38 5.91 3.39 -19.78
N ILE A 39 5.73 2.41 -18.89
CA ILE A 39 6.27 1.06 -19.12
C ILE A 39 5.39 0.35 -20.15
N GLU A 40 5.88 0.13 -21.36
CA GLU A 40 5.10 -0.54 -22.41
C GLU A 40 5.02 -2.06 -22.22
N ASP A 41 6.13 -2.69 -21.81
CA ASP A 41 6.17 -4.13 -21.58
C ASP A 41 5.34 -4.51 -20.34
N ALA A 42 4.29 -5.30 -20.56
CA ALA A 42 3.36 -5.66 -19.50
C ALA A 42 4.03 -6.46 -18.38
N LYS A 43 4.98 -7.35 -18.70
CA LYS A 43 5.66 -8.18 -17.70
C LYS A 43 6.56 -7.30 -16.81
N LEU A 44 7.28 -6.36 -17.42
CA LEU A 44 8.11 -5.38 -16.73
C LEU A 44 7.26 -4.45 -15.86
N LYS A 45 6.13 -3.97 -16.37
CA LYS A 45 5.18 -3.13 -15.61
C LYS A 45 4.72 -3.83 -14.34
N TRP A 46 4.23 -5.07 -14.46
CA TRP A 46 3.78 -5.82 -13.28
C TRP A 46 4.93 -6.18 -12.34
N THR A 47 6.13 -6.45 -12.86
CA THR A 47 7.31 -6.64 -12.03
C THR A 47 7.62 -5.39 -11.22
N GLU A 48 7.56 -4.20 -11.84
CA GLU A 48 7.82 -2.92 -11.17
C GLU A 48 6.74 -2.56 -10.14
N LEU A 49 5.47 -2.90 -10.38
CA LEU A 49 4.41 -2.77 -9.39
C LEU A 49 4.64 -3.67 -8.17
N ILE A 50 5.02 -4.94 -8.38
CA ILE A 50 5.32 -5.86 -7.26
C ILE A 50 6.55 -5.41 -6.49
N ARG A 51 7.59 -4.91 -7.17
CA ARG A 51 8.71 -4.26 -6.49
C ARG A 51 8.25 -3.06 -5.66
N GLY A 52 7.31 -2.25 -6.17
CA GLY A 52 6.70 -1.15 -5.43
C GLY A 52 5.99 -1.60 -4.15
N VAL A 53 5.19 -2.68 -4.23
CA VAL A 53 4.52 -3.30 -3.07
C VAL A 53 5.55 -3.78 -2.04
N LEU A 54 6.61 -4.46 -2.47
CA LEU A 54 7.66 -4.92 -1.55
C LEU A 54 8.46 -3.76 -0.94
N ALA A 55 8.78 -2.74 -1.73
CA ALA A 55 9.53 -1.57 -1.28
C ALA A 55 8.76 -0.77 -0.22
N GLY A 56 7.45 -0.65 -0.41
CA GLY A 56 6.52 -0.05 0.55
C GLY A 56 6.69 -0.62 1.95
N ASN A 57 6.63 -1.94 2.06
CA ASN A 57 6.79 -2.65 3.33
C ASN A 57 8.22 -2.61 3.90
N ILE A 58 9.25 -2.56 3.04
CA ILE A 58 10.66 -2.51 3.49
C ILE A 58 11.05 -1.13 4.03
N PHE A 59 10.41 -0.05 3.54
CA PHE A 59 10.69 1.32 4.00
C PHE A 59 10.38 1.53 5.48
N ASP A 60 9.63 0.62 6.10
CA ASP A 60 9.29 0.60 7.52
C ASP A 60 10.41 0.12 8.47
N TRP A 61 11.59 -0.25 7.96
CA TRP A 61 12.71 -0.75 8.80
C TRP A 61 13.44 0.33 9.64
N GLY A 62 12.80 1.48 9.86
CA GLY A 62 13.20 2.42 10.90
C GLY A 62 12.66 3.82 10.69
N ALA A 63 11.64 4.21 11.47
CA ALA A 63 11.11 5.57 11.53
C ALA A 63 12.20 6.66 11.63
N GLN A 64 13.37 6.33 12.18
CA GLN A 64 14.53 7.21 12.25
C GLN A 64 15.23 7.42 10.89
N ALA A 65 15.45 6.34 10.12
CA ALA A 65 16.02 6.44 8.78
C ALA A 65 15.03 7.13 7.81
N VAL A 66 13.73 6.89 8.00
CA VAL A 66 12.66 7.54 7.24
C VAL A 66 12.63 9.06 7.49
N ALA A 67 12.72 9.49 8.76
CA ALA A 67 12.77 10.91 9.10
C ALA A 67 14.03 11.61 8.56
N GLU A 68 15.20 10.97 8.61
CA GLU A 68 16.45 11.54 8.10
C GLU A 68 16.48 11.62 6.56
N ILE A 69 15.89 10.63 5.86
CA ILE A 69 15.81 10.63 4.40
C ILE A 69 14.76 11.65 3.91
N LEU A 70 13.60 11.74 4.56
CA LEU A 70 12.54 12.70 4.22
C LEU A 70 12.94 14.16 4.49
N GLN A 71 13.85 14.43 5.42
CA GLN A 71 14.31 15.78 5.74
C GLN A 71 15.44 16.29 4.83
N ASN A 72 16.23 15.39 4.22
CA ASN A 72 17.46 15.77 3.54
C ASN A 72 17.44 15.67 2.02
N ASP A 73 16.47 14.97 1.41
CA ASP A 73 16.45 14.82 -0.06
C ASP A 73 15.07 15.11 -0.68
N ASN A 74 15.02 16.13 -1.54
CA ASN A 74 13.85 16.45 -2.37
C ASN A 74 13.62 15.40 -3.48
N LYS A 75 14.53 14.43 -3.60
CA LYS A 75 14.42 13.25 -4.45
C LYS A 75 14.53 12.02 -3.57
N PHE A 76 13.38 11.51 -3.10
CA PHE A 76 13.07 10.09 -2.87
C PHE A 76 12.84 9.48 -1.46
N GLY A 77 11.88 8.54 -1.45
CA GLY A 77 11.73 7.45 -0.48
C GLY A 77 11.51 6.06 -1.13
N LEU A 78 10.67 5.94 -2.18
CA LEU A 78 10.40 4.67 -2.89
C LEU A 78 11.56 4.09 -3.77
N ASN A 79 12.29 4.83 -4.59
CA ASN A 79 13.42 4.40 -5.45
C ASN A 79 14.59 3.94 -4.61
N ASP A 80 14.89 4.62 -3.51
CA ASP A 80 15.89 4.15 -2.56
C ASP A 80 15.46 2.83 -1.91
N ALA A 81 14.17 2.69 -1.58
CA ALA A 81 13.63 1.41 -1.14
C ALA A 81 13.69 0.33 -2.24
N LEU A 82 13.34 0.67 -3.48
CA LEU A 82 13.43 -0.22 -4.65
C LEU A 82 14.85 -0.68 -4.94
N ASN A 83 15.85 0.18 -4.67
CA ASN A 83 17.28 -0.13 -4.80
C ASN A 83 17.79 -1.02 -3.66
N LYS A 84 17.14 -0.98 -2.49
CA LYS A 84 17.45 -1.86 -1.35
C LYS A 84 16.83 -3.25 -1.47
N ILE A 85 15.79 -3.41 -2.31
CA ILE A 85 15.24 -4.74 -2.60
C ILE A 85 16.32 -5.63 -3.20
N GLN A 86 16.51 -6.80 -2.61
CA GLN A 86 17.43 -7.80 -3.15
C GLN A 86 17.05 -8.18 -4.58
N LYS A 87 18.06 -8.35 -5.44
CA LYS A 87 17.82 -8.83 -6.80
C LYS A 87 17.21 -10.22 -6.75
N ARG A 88 16.28 -10.49 -7.66
CA ARG A 88 15.69 -11.82 -7.84
C ARG A 88 16.79 -12.86 -8.16
N PRO A 89 16.64 -14.13 -7.76
CA PRO A 89 15.46 -14.69 -7.09
C PRO A 89 15.38 -14.29 -5.61
N TRP A 90 14.18 -13.97 -5.13
CA TRP A 90 13.92 -13.84 -3.70
C TRP A 90 13.88 -15.20 -3.01
N LEU A 91 13.89 -15.22 -1.68
CA LEU A 91 13.84 -16.45 -0.88
C LEU A 91 12.66 -17.36 -1.29
N PHE A 92 11.50 -16.73 -1.52
CA PHE A 92 10.34 -17.36 -2.16
C PHE A 92 9.91 -16.44 -3.30
N ASP A 93 10.02 -16.94 -4.54
CA ASP A 93 9.87 -16.11 -5.75
C ASP A 93 8.97 -16.80 -6.78
N ASP A 94 7.66 -16.63 -6.59
CA ASP A 94 6.62 -17.14 -7.49
C ASP A 94 6.16 -16.09 -8.50
N LEU A 95 6.91 -14.99 -8.67
CA LEU A 95 6.48 -13.86 -9.49
C LEU A 95 6.25 -14.28 -10.94
N ASP A 96 7.16 -15.03 -11.55
CA ASP A 96 7.01 -15.46 -12.95
C ASP A 96 5.80 -16.38 -13.15
N MET A 97 5.51 -17.27 -12.19
CA MET A 97 4.34 -18.14 -12.21
C MET A 97 3.05 -17.30 -12.10
N TRP A 98 3.01 -16.36 -11.15
CA TRP A 98 1.86 -15.47 -10.97
C TRP A 98 1.63 -14.58 -12.20
N LEU A 99 2.68 -14.02 -12.79
CA LEU A 99 2.59 -13.21 -14.02
C LEU A 99 2.03 -14.01 -15.19
N LYS A 100 2.42 -15.28 -15.34
CA LYS A 100 1.86 -16.15 -16.38
C LYS A 100 0.34 -16.30 -16.23
N SER A 101 -0.13 -16.53 -15.01
CA SER A 101 -1.58 -16.61 -14.72
C SER A 101 -2.25 -15.27 -14.98
N LEU A 102 -1.68 -14.18 -14.45
CA LEU A 102 -2.19 -12.83 -14.60
C LEU A 102 -2.32 -12.42 -16.06
N MET A 103 -1.37 -12.79 -16.93
CA MET A 103 -1.41 -12.41 -18.34
C MET A 103 -2.40 -13.25 -19.15
N SER A 104 -2.81 -14.43 -18.67
CA SER A 104 -3.74 -15.31 -19.38
C SER A 104 -5.20 -14.88 -19.25
N GLU A 105 -5.65 -14.53 -18.04
CA GLU A 105 -7.03 -14.12 -17.77
C GLU A 105 -7.07 -12.98 -16.75
N SER A 106 -8.08 -12.12 -16.84
CA SER A 106 -8.34 -11.12 -15.80
C SER A 106 -9.05 -11.75 -14.61
N HIS A 107 -8.58 -11.45 -13.40
CA HIS A 107 -9.29 -11.80 -12.19
C HIS A 107 -10.61 -11.05 -12.14
N LYS A 108 -11.70 -11.72 -11.74
CA LYS A 108 -13.00 -11.05 -11.58
C LYS A 108 -12.99 -10.09 -10.39
N CYS A 109 -12.28 -10.45 -9.33
CA CYS A 109 -12.19 -9.68 -8.09
C CYS A 109 -10.85 -9.90 -7.41
N ALA A 110 -10.31 -8.86 -6.79
CA ALA A 110 -9.13 -8.90 -5.93
C ALA A 110 -9.50 -8.30 -4.57
N LEU A 111 -9.18 -9.03 -3.49
CA LEU A 111 -9.21 -8.52 -2.12
C LEU A 111 -7.77 -8.30 -1.69
N ILE A 112 -7.48 -7.08 -1.27
CA ILE A 112 -6.14 -6.63 -0.92
C ILE A 112 -6.18 -6.17 0.53
N PHE A 113 -5.40 -6.82 1.38
CA PHE A 113 -5.16 -6.35 2.73
C PHE A 113 -3.99 -5.37 2.68
N VAL A 114 -4.26 -4.12 3.01
CA VAL A 114 -3.22 -3.10 3.11
C VAL A 114 -2.61 -3.13 4.50
N ASP A 115 -1.33 -2.77 4.59
CA ASP A 115 -0.57 -2.84 5.84
C ASP A 115 -0.30 -1.43 6.35
N ASN A 116 0.75 -0.78 5.84
CA ASN A 116 1.28 0.45 6.40
C ASN A 116 0.78 1.72 5.72
N SER A 117 0.74 2.81 6.48
CA SER A 117 0.55 4.16 5.96
C SER A 117 1.76 4.62 5.10
N GLY A 118 1.60 5.75 4.42
CA GLY A 118 2.68 6.39 3.68
C GLY A 118 3.01 5.68 2.37
N VAL A 119 4.30 5.44 2.15
CA VAL A 119 4.83 4.91 0.87
C VAL A 119 4.21 3.57 0.51
N ASP A 120 3.97 2.68 1.49
CA ASP A 120 3.37 1.38 1.24
C ASP A 120 2.02 1.48 0.56
N VAL A 121 1.01 2.01 1.28
CA VAL A 121 -0.32 2.12 0.71
C VAL A 121 -0.37 3.06 -0.49
N VAL A 122 0.28 4.23 -0.43
CA VAL A 122 0.12 5.28 -1.45
C VAL A 122 0.89 4.98 -2.73
N LEU A 123 2.14 4.52 -2.64
CA LEU A 123 3.02 4.36 -3.80
C LEU A 123 3.28 2.89 -4.19
N GLY A 124 2.92 1.94 -3.33
CA GLY A 124 2.93 0.51 -3.62
C GLY A 124 1.54 -0.03 -3.94
N MET A 125 0.66 -0.07 -2.93
CA MET A 125 -0.62 -0.79 -3.02
C MET A 125 -1.65 -0.11 -3.92
N LEU A 126 -1.77 1.22 -3.89
CA LEU A 126 -2.73 1.95 -4.74
C LEU A 126 -2.37 1.92 -6.24
N PRO A 127 -1.10 2.10 -6.66
CA PRO A 127 -0.71 1.88 -8.05
C PRO A 127 -0.93 0.43 -8.52
N PHE A 128 -0.67 -0.55 -7.65
CA PHE A 128 -0.99 -1.95 -7.93
C PHE A 128 -2.50 -2.17 -8.14
N ALA A 129 -3.33 -1.66 -7.22
CA ALA A 129 -4.78 -1.72 -7.30
C ALA A 129 -5.32 -1.03 -8.56
N ARG A 130 -4.74 0.13 -8.93
CA ARG A 130 -5.07 0.86 -10.16
C ARG A 130 -4.89 0.00 -11.41
N GLU A 131 -3.78 -0.72 -11.52
CA GLU A 131 -3.52 -1.57 -12.70
C GLU A 131 -4.42 -2.80 -12.75
N LEU A 132 -4.89 -3.31 -11.61
CA LEU A 132 -5.96 -4.32 -11.57
C LEU A 132 -7.29 -3.75 -12.09
N LEU A 133 -7.64 -2.51 -11.71
CA LEU A 133 -8.85 -1.84 -12.20
C LEU A 133 -8.84 -1.64 -13.71
N LYS A 134 -7.70 -1.25 -14.30
CA LYS A 134 -7.54 -1.12 -15.77
C LYS A 134 -7.78 -2.44 -16.50
N ARG A 135 -7.65 -3.57 -15.81
CA ARG A 135 -7.94 -4.92 -16.32
C ARG A 135 -9.37 -5.37 -16.05
N ASN A 136 -10.27 -4.45 -15.67
CA ASN A 136 -11.66 -4.72 -15.27
C ASN A 136 -11.77 -5.68 -14.07
N THR A 137 -10.73 -5.76 -13.23
CA THR A 137 -10.80 -6.49 -11.96
C THR A 137 -11.51 -5.64 -10.93
N LYS A 138 -12.54 -6.16 -10.26
CA LYS A 138 -13.14 -5.48 -9.11
C LYS A 138 -12.13 -5.48 -7.95
N VAL A 139 -11.77 -4.32 -7.42
CA VAL A 139 -10.80 -4.23 -6.32
C VAL A 139 -11.49 -3.90 -5.00
N ILE A 140 -11.12 -4.65 -3.97
CA ILE A 140 -11.55 -4.45 -2.58
C ILE A 140 -10.29 -4.23 -1.73
N LEU A 141 -10.19 -3.07 -1.07
CA LEU A 141 -9.12 -2.81 -0.10
C LEU A 141 -9.66 -3.03 1.31
N ALA A 142 -8.95 -3.82 2.11
CA ALA A 142 -9.27 -4.11 3.49
C ALA A 142 -8.19 -3.52 4.41
N ALA A 143 -8.62 -2.70 5.37
CA ALA A 143 -7.74 -2.01 6.30
C ALA A 143 -8.24 -2.16 7.74
N ASN A 144 -7.37 -1.88 8.71
CA ASN A 144 -7.66 -2.00 10.13
C ASN A 144 -8.84 -1.09 10.55
N SER A 145 -9.71 -1.59 11.42
CA SER A 145 -10.77 -0.76 12.02
C SER A 145 -10.23 0.26 13.02
N GLU A 146 -9.19 -0.12 13.75
CA GLU A 146 -8.57 0.64 14.82
C GLU A 146 -7.07 0.79 14.58
N PRO A 147 -6.43 1.88 15.04
CA PRO A 147 -5.00 2.10 14.86
C PRO A 147 -4.16 0.96 15.45
N SER A 148 -3.15 0.50 14.71
CA SER A 148 -2.16 -0.46 15.19
C SER A 148 -0.82 -0.05 14.63
N LEU A 149 0.14 0.37 15.46
CA LEU A 149 1.42 0.92 15.00
C LEU A 149 1.22 1.96 13.87
N ASN A 150 1.93 1.81 12.75
CA ASN A 150 1.82 2.60 11.52
C ASN A 150 0.83 2.02 10.50
N ASP A 151 0.12 0.93 10.84
CA ASP A 151 -0.89 0.34 9.98
C ASP A 151 -1.95 1.39 9.61
N VAL A 152 -2.36 1.39 8.35
CA VAL A 152 -3.42 2.28 7.87
C VAL A 152 -4.79 1.79 8.35
N THR A 153 -5.56 2.69 8.94
CA THR A 153 -6.96 2.39 9.30
C THR A 153 -7.91 2.63 8.14
N TYR A 154 -9.10 2.03 8.18
CA TYR A 154 -10.16 2.25 7.20
C TYR A 154 -10.49 3.74 7.01
N LYS A 155 -10.56 4.51 8.10
CA LYS A 155 -10.88 5.94 8.04
C LYS A 155 -9.78 6.74 7.36
N GLU A 156 -8.52 6.41 7.64
CA GLU A 156 -7.36 7.04 7.01
C GLU A 156 -7.27 6.66 5.54
N LEU A 157 -7.44 5.37 5.21
CA LEU A 157 -7.45 4.86 3.85
C LEU A 157 -8.51 5.55 2.99
N LEU A 158 -9.70 5.79 3.54
CA LEU A 158 -10.76 6.51 2.84
C LEU A 158 -10.27 7.91 2.39
N GLY A 159 -9.67 8.67 3.31
CA GLY A 159 -9.13 10.00 2.99
C GLY A 159 -8.02 9.94 1.94
N ILE A 160 -7.08 9.00 2.08
CA ILE A 160 -5.98 8.79 1.12
C ILE A 160 -6.54 8.47 -0.27
N VAL A 161 -7.52 7.58 -0.37
CA VAL A 161 -8.12 7.18 -1.65
C VAL A 161 -8.85 8.35 -2.32
N GLU A 162 -9.56 9.19 -1.56
CA GLU A 162 -10.21 10.39 -2.12
C GLU A 162 -9.17 11.36 -2.71
N GLU A 163 -8.06 11.61 -2.01
CA GLU A 163 -6.96 12.43 -2.54
C GLU A 163 -6.34 11.83 -3.81
N CYS A 164 -6.12 10.52 -3.84
CA CYS A 164 -5.60 9.82 -5.02
C CYS A 164 -6.57 9.87 -6.21
N LYS A 165 -7.89 9.83 -5.97
CA LYS A 165 -8.91 9.97 -7.02
C LYS A 165 -8.86 11.34 -7.70
N LEU A 166 -8.49 12.40 -6.99
CA LEU A 166 -8.30 13.73 -7.60
C LEU A 166 -7.16 13.73 -8.63
N LYS A 167 -6.20 12.81 -8.48
CA LYS A 167 -5.01 12.69 -9.33
C LYS A 167 -5.12 11.57 -10.38
N CYS A 168 -6.13 10.70 -10.28
CA CYS A 168 -6.29 9.55 -11.17
C CYS A 168 -7.75 9.13 -11.36
N ASP A 169 -8.27 9.27 -12.59
CA ASP A 169 -9.67 8.94 -12.91
C ASP A 169 -9.98 7.45 -12.80
N ILE A 170 -9.02 6.57 -13.08
CA ILE A 170 -9.20 5.10 -12.96
C ILE A 170 -9.62 4.73 -11.53
N LEU A 171 -9.06 5.42 -10.53
CA LEU A 171 -9.39 5.16 -9.13
C LEU A 171 -10.82 5.58 -8.76
N LYS A 172 -11.50 6.41 -9.57
CA LYS A 172 -12.89 6.79 -9.33
C LYS A 172 -13.86 5.64 -9.62
N HIS A 173 -13.46 4.66 -10.44
CA HIS A 173 -14.42 3.79 -11.11
C HIS A 173 -14.81 2.50 -10.38
N ALA A 174 -14.07 1.96 -9.41
CA ALA A 174 -14.54 0.78 -8.67
C ALA A 174 -13.71 0.41 -7.42
N PHE A 175 -13.79 1.20 -6.34
CA PHE A 175 -13.35 0.71 -5.04
C PHE A 175 -14.51 0.30 -4.16
N LYS A 176 -14.41 -0.88 -3.57
CA LYS A 176 -15.05 -1.13 -2.28
C LYS A 176 -13.97 -1.11 -1.22
N LEU A 177 -14.13 -0.26 -0.22
CA LEU A 177 -13.31 -0.32 0.98
C LEU A 177 -14.05 -1.20 1.98
N LEU A 178 -13.36 -2.17 2.56
CA LEU A 178 -13.88 -3.00 3.65
C LEU A 178 -13.14 -2.66 4.93
N VAL A 179 -13.91 -2.65 6.01
CA VAL A 179 -13.34 -2.67 7.35
C VAL A 179 -12.94 -4.11 7.65
N ALA A 180 -11.65 -4.36 7.84
CA ALA A 180 -11.19 -5.62 8.42
C ALA A 180 -11.44 -5.56 9.93
N ASN A 181 -12.62 -6.00 10.38
CA ASN A 181 -12.81 -6.30 11.80
C ASN A 181 -12.07 -7.61 12.10
N GLY A 182 -11.25 -7.64 13.16
CA GLY A 182 -10.51 -8.83 13.58
C GLY A 182 -9.01 -8.63 13.78
N GLN A 183 -8.41 -7.58 13.20
CA GLN A 183 -7.03 -7.17 13.51
C GLN A 183 -7.01 -6.41 14.84
N LYS A 184 -6.60 -7.09 15.91
CA LYS A 184 -6.28 -6.47 17.23
C LYS A 184 -4.77 -6.25 17.41
N GLY A 185 -4.01 -6.29 16.31
CA GLY A 185 -2.56 -6.18 16.22
C GLY A 185 -2.09 -6.35 14.75
N PRO A 186 -0.78 -6.39 14.48
CA PRO A 186 -0.18 -6.32 13.12
C PRO A 186 -0.36 -7.60 12.29
N CYS A 187 -1.21 -8.54 12.73
CA CYS A 187 -1.44 -9.80 12.05
C CYS A 187 -2.94 -10.03 11.86
N LEU A 188 -3.32 -10.45 10.66
CA LEU A 188 -4.69 -10.77 10.32
C LEU A 188 -5.07 -12.18 10.81
N ASP A 189 -6.04 -12.25 11.72
CA ASP A 189 -6.70 -13.51 12.08
C ASP A 189 -7.93 -13.73 11.19
N MET A 190 -7.76 -14.56 10.16
CA MET A 190 -8.81 -14.91 9.19
C MET A 190 -10.08 -15.52 9.82
N ARG A 191 -10.02 -15.99 11.08
CA ARG A 191 -11.19 -16.53 11.79
C ARG A 191 -12.17 -15.45 12.25
N ASN A 192 -11.73 -14.19 12.32
CA ASN A 192 -12.50 -13.09 12.91
C ASN A 192 -12.98 -12.04 11.89
N ILE A 193 -12.86 -12.32 10.59
CA ILE A 193 -13.32 -11.40 9.53
C ILE A 193 -14.85 -11.27 9.60
N PRO A 194 -15.41 -10.04 9.58
CA PRO A 194 -16.84 -9.83 9.66
C PRO A 194 -17.53 -10.45 8.46
N LYS A 195 -18.69 -11.09 8.69
CA LYS A 195 -19.55 -11.52 7.60
C LYS A 195 -20.13 -10.26 6.95
N GLY A 196 -19.76 -10.04 5.68
CA GLY A 196 -20.24 -8.92 4.87
C GLY A 196 -21.71 -9.00 4.52
#